data_AF-A0A7J5U1C6-F1
#
_entry.id   AF-A0A7J5U1C6-F1
#
_cell.length_a   1.000
_cell.length_b   1.000
_cell.length_c   1.000
_cell.angle_alpha   90.00
_cell.angle_beta   90.00
_cell.angle_gamma   90.00
#
_symmetry.space_group_name_H-M   'P 1'
#
loop_
_entity.id
_entity.type
_entity.pdbx_description
1 polymer ?
#
loop_
_entity_poly.entity_id
_entity_poly.type
_entity_poly.pdbx_seq_one_letter_code
_entity_poly.pdbx_strand_id
1 'polypeptide(L)'
;MKRFLSLSLIGSVLWLTNCKKQDEVAPVGCDGLASRASAVSSAAQGYAATFTKTNCDAYRAALTAYIQAGEQCPGTSTTDLANAKAALAALKCQ
;
A
#
# COMPACT_ATOMS: atom_id res chain seq x y z
N MET A 1 18.48 -56.99 5.97
CA MET A 1 19.85 -56.43 5.89
C MET A 1 19.84 -55.41 4.77
N LYS A 2 20.31 -54.16 4.82
CA LYS A 2 21.23 -53.42 5.69
C LYS A 2 20.61 -52.06 6.05
N ARG A 3 21.03 -51.58 7.23
CA ARG A 3 20.76 -50.27 7.81
C ARG A 3 21.53 -49.19 7.05
N PHE A 4 20.92 -48.01 6.88
CA PHE A 4 21.64 -46.75 6.87
C PHE A 4 20.96 -45.80 7.86
N LEU A 5 21.59 -45.72 9.03
CA LEU A 5 21.43 -44.70 10.06
C LEU A 5 22.57 -43.70 9.84
N SER A 6 22.27 -42.41 9.69
CA SER A 6 22.95 -41.27 10.35
C SER A 6 22.35 -39.96 9.81
N LEU A 7 21.61 -39.24 10.65
CA LEU A 7 22.07 -38.11 11.45
C LEU A 7 22.44 -36.87 10.62
N SER A 8 21.53 -35.88 10.63
CA SER A 8 21.91 -34.47 10.78
C SER A 8 20.74 -33.74 11.42
N LEU A 9 20.74 -33.85 12.76
CA LEU A 9 20.00 -32.97 13.64
C LEU A 9 20.81 -31.66 13.70
N ILE A 10 20.34 -30.61 13.04
CA ILE A 10 20.71 -29.24 13.41
C ILE A 10 19.40 -28.52 13.68
N GLY A 11 19.04 -28.52 14.96
CA GLY A 11 18.10 -27.54 15.47
C GLY A 11 18.71 -26.16 15.33
N SER A 12 17.94 -25.22 14.80
CA SER A 12 18.07 -23.82 15.12
C SER A 12 16.66 -23.25 15.19
N VAL A 13 16.20 -23.22 16.44
CA VAL A 13 15.11 -22.40 16.93
C VAL A 13 15.38 -20.96 16.51
N LEU A 14 14.57 -20.41 15.62
CA LEU A 14 14.33 -18.98 15.53
C LEU A 14 12.84 -18.75 15.23
N TRP A 15 12.03 -18.93 16.26
CA TRP A 15 10.85 -18.10 16.44
C TRP A 15 11.32 -16.67 16.64
N LEU A 16 11.32 -15.87 15.58
CA LEU A 16 11.25 -14.41 15.71
C LEU A 16 10.30 -13.85 14.65
N THR A 17 9.09 -13.62 15.16
CA THR A 17 8.37 -12.35 15.00
C THR A 17 8.00 -11.94 13.58
N ASN A 18 6.69 -12.04 13.32
CA ASN A 18 5.94 -10.93 12.76
C ASN A 18 6.47 -10.48 11.39
N CYS A 19 6.02 -11.15 10.34
CA CYS A 19 5.87 -10.52 9.03
C CYS A 19 4.85 -9.37 9.13
N LYS A 20 5.19 -8.29 9.85
CA LYS A 20 5.01 -6.98 9.26
C LYS A 20 5.76 -7.09 7.94
N LYS A 21 5.02 -7.19 6.83
CA LYS A 21 5.49 -6.55 5.62
C LYS A 21 5.90 -5.16 6.08
N GLN A 22 7.19 -4.97 6.31
CA GLN A 22 7.76 -3.66 6.11
C GLN A 22 7.33 -3.37 4.69
N ASP A 23 6.44 -2.40 4.55
CA ASP A 23 6.33 -1.64 3.32
C ASP A 23 7.76 -1.17 3.04
N GLU A 24 8.55 -2.04 2.39
CA GLU A 24 9.58 -1.59 1.49
C GLU A 24 8.81 -0.63 0.61
N VAL A 25 9.02 0.65 0.86
CA VAL A 25 8.67 1.71 -0.05
C VAL A 25 9.51 1.40 -1.27
N ALA A 26 8.99 0.49 -2.11
CA ALA A 26 9.54 0.17 -3.39
C ALA A 26 9.78 1.52 -4.06
N PRO A 27 10.94 1.70 -4.73
CA PRO A 27 11.24 2.95 -5.41
C PRO A 27 9.99 3.37 -6.15
N VAL A 28 9.58 4.63 -5.94
CA VAL A 28 8.31 5.19 -6.43
C VAL A 28 8.41 5.28 -7.96
N GLY A 29 8.31 4.14 -8.61
CA GLY A 29 8.18 4.01 -10.05
C GLY A 29 6.72 3.83 -10.41
N CYS A 30 6.47 3.57 -11.69
CA CYS A 30 5.11 3.36 -12.20
C CYS A 30 4.50 2.04 -11.80
N ASP A 31 5.33 1.18 -11.22
CA ASP A 31 4.91 -0.06 -10.63
C ASP A 31 3.95 0.21 -9.47
N GLY A 32 2.74 -0.34 -9.60
CA GLY A 32 1.67 -0.21 -8.63
C GLY A 32 0.89 1.11 -8.72
N LEU A 33 1.01 1.92 -9.78
CA LEU A 33 0.13 3.07 -9.98
C LEU A 33 -1.35 2.63 -10.06
N ALA A 34 -1.63 1.54 -10.77
CA ALA A 34 -2.96 0.93 -10.82
C ALA A 34 -3.44 0.49 -9.43
N SER A 35 -2.58 -0.18 -8.65
CA SER A 35 -2.90 -0.58 -7.27
C SER A 35 -3.20 0.62 -6.38
N ARG A 36 -2.46 1.72 -6.53
CA ARG A 36 -2.70 2.98 -5.81
C ARG A 36 -4.02 3.63 -6.23
N ALA A 37 -4.36 3.60 -7.52
CA ALA A 37 -5.67 4.05 -8.00
C ALA A 37 -6.82 3.22 -7.38
N SER A 38 -6.67 1.89 -7.33
CA SER A 38 -7.64 1.01 -6.66
C SER A 38 -7.74 1.29 -5.15
N ALA A 39 -6.62 1.61 -4.50
CA ALA A 39 -6.61 2.00 -3.09
C ALA A 39 -7.35 3.32 -2.85
N VAL A 40 -7.21 4.31 -3.76
CA VAL A 40 -7.99 5.56 -3.72
C VAL A 40 -9.48 5.26 -3.78
N SER A 41 -9.93 4.45 -4.74
CA SER A 41 -11.35 4.09 -4.87
C SER A 41 -11.88 3.34 -3.64
N SER A 42 -11.11 2.40 -3.10
CA SER A 42 -11.50 1.61 -1.92
C SER A 42 -11.60 2.49 -0.67
N ALA A 43 -10.62 3.38 -0.46
CA ALA A 43 -10.63 4.29 0.67
C ALA A 43 -11.72 5.38 0.55
N ALA A 44 -12.02 5.84 -0.67
CA ALA A 44 -13.15 6.73 -0.93
C ALA A 44 -14.48 6.07 -0.56
N GLN A 45 -14.69 4.81 -0.94
CA GLN A 45 -15.87 4.04 -0.55
C GLN A 45 -15.96 3.85 0.96
N GLY A 46 -14.85 3.50 1.62
CA GLY A 46 -14.80 3.38 3.08
C GLY A 46 -15.12 4.68 3.81
N TYR A 47 -14.60 5.81 3.31
CA TYR A 47 -14.91 7.14 3.84
C TYR A 47 -16.37 7.53 3.62
N ALA A 48 -16.92 7.28 2.42
CA ALA A 48 -18.32 7.56 2.10
C ALA A 48 -19.31 6.67 2.86
N ALA A 49 -18.94 5.41 3.12
CA ALA A 49 -19.75 4.47 3.88
C ALA A 49 -19.74 4.78 5.38
N THR A 50 -18.61 5.24 5.92
CA THR A 50 -18.50 5.60 7.34
C THR A 50 -17.53 6.77 7.52
N PHE A 51 -18.09 7.93 7.82
CA PHE A 51 -17.35 9.17 8.06
C PHE A 51 -16.66 9.17 9.43
N THR A 52 -15.58 8.42 9.54
CA THR A 52 -14.67 8.44 10.70
C THR A 52 -13.36 9.11 10.35
N LYS A 53 -12.66 9.63 11.37
CA LYS A 53 -11.31 10.16 11.22
C LYS A 53 -10.36 9.14 10.57
N THR A 54 -10.40 7.88 11.01
CA THR A 54 -9.58 6.80 10.47
C THR A 54 -9.80 6.58 8.97
N ASN A 55 -11.05 6.52 8.52
CA ASN A 55 -11.36 6.33 7.10
C ASN A 55 -10.97 7.56 6.27
N CYS A 56 -11.12 8.75 6.83
CA CYS A 56 -10.67 9.98 6.18
C CYS A 56 -9.15 10.02 6.03
N ASP A 57 -8.40 9.68 7.08
CA ASP A 57 -6.93 9.61 7.06
C ASP A 57 -6.45 8.55 6.06
N ALA A 58 -7.14 7.40 5.97
CA ALA A 58 -6.86 6.37 4.97
C ALA A 58 -7.09 6.89 3.54
N TYR A 59 -8.18 7.62 3.30
CA TYR A 59 -8.46 8.20 1.99
C TYR A 59 -7.44 9.29 1.61
N ARG A 60 -7.06 10.15 2.57
CA ARG A 60 -6.00 11.15 2.41
C ARG A 60 -4.66 10.51 2.03
N ALA A 61 -4.29 9.44 2.74
CA ALA A 61 -3.04 8.72 2.49
C ALA A 61 -3.05 8.08 1.09
N ALA A 62 -4.15 7.45 0.69
CA ALA A 62 -4.30 6.86 -0.64
C ALA A 62 -4.17 7.90 -1.76
N LEU A 63 -4.84 9.05 -1.63
CA LEU A 63 -4.73 10.16 -2.58
C LEU A 63 -3.29 10.67 -2.70
N THR A 64 -2.63 10.89 -1.56
CA THR A 64 -1.24 11.36 -1.53
C THR A 64 -0.30 10.38 -2.23
N ALA A 65 -0.44 9.08 -1.95
CA ALA A 65 0.38 8.05 -2.57
C ALA A 65 0.14 7.95 -4.09
N TYR A 66 -1.10 8.06 -4.55
CA TYR A 66 -1.42 8.07 -5.98
C TYR A 66 -0.83 9.29 -6.69
N ILE A 67 -0.95 10.50 -6.10
CA ILE A 67 -0.39 11.73 -6.67
C ILE A 67 1.13 11.63 -6.79
N GLN A 68 1.83 11.23 -5.71
CA GLN A 68 3.28 11.10 -5.71
C GLN A 68 3.78 10.09 -6.76
N ALA A 69 3.11 8.93 -6.87
CA ALA A 69 3.46 7.94 -7.88
C ALA A 69 3.17 8.45 -9.31
N GLY A 70 2.00 9.07 -9.52
CA GLY A 70 1.60 9.53 -10.84
C GLY A 70 2.45 10.69 -11.37
N GLU A 71 2.93 11.59 -10.49
CA GLU A 71 3.86 12.67 -10.86
C GLU A 71 5.21 12.15 -11.34
N GLN A 72 5.63 10.99 -10.87
CA GLN A 72 6.90 10.36 -11.25
C GLN A 72 6.74 9.46 -12.48
N CYS A 73 5.52 9.37 -13.02
CA CYS A 73 5.16 8.38 -14.03
C CYS A 73 4.78 8.95 -15.39
N PRO A 74 5.64 8.78 -16.41
CA PRO A 74 5.30 9.16 -17.77
C PRO A 74 4.12 8.31 -18.26
N GLY A 75 3.03 8.97 -18.66
CA GLY A 75 1.79 8.31 -19.12
C GLY A 75 0.65 8.35 -18.11
N THR A 76 0.86 8.83 -16.89
CA THR A 76 -0.27 9.13 -15.99
C THR A 76 -1.12 10.25 -16.55
N SER A 77 -2.43 10.06 -16.56
CA SER A 77 -3.39 11.09 -16.98
C SER A 77 -3.25 12.34 -16.12
N THR A 78 -2.97 13.47 -16.77
CA THR A 78 -2.89 14.78 -16.11
C THR A 78 -4.23 15.18 -15.51
N THR A 79 -5.34 14.79 -16.13
CA THR A 79 -6.69 14.97 -15.60
C THR A 79 -6.90 14.17 -14.33
N ASP A 80 -6.46 12.91 -14.27
CA ASP A 80 -6.65 12.08 -13.08
C ASP A 80 -5.80 12.58 -11.90
N LEU A 81 -4.58 13.07 -12.17
CA LEU A 81 -3.75 13.73 -11.17
C LEU A 81 -4.37 15.03 -10.67
N ALA A 82 -4.93 15.86 -11.56
CA ALA A 82 -5.62 17.09 -11.18
C ALA A 82 -6.85 16.79 -10.31
N ASN A 83 -7.65 15.79 -10.68
CA ASN A 83 -8.81 15.35 -9.91
C ASN A 83 -8.40 14.82 -8.53
N ALA A 84 -7.35 14.01 -8.44
CA ALA A 84 -6.85 13.51 -7.16
C ALA A 84 -6.36 14.64 -6.25
N LYS A 85 -5.65 15.64 -6.80
CA LYS A 85 -5.21 16.83 -6.07
C LYS A 85 -6.39 17.67 -5.59
N ALA A 86 -7.41 17.87 -6.43
CA ALA A 86 -8.62 18.59 -6.05
C ALA A 86 -9.40 17.87 -4.94
N ALA A 87 -9.53 16.54 -5.04
CA ALA A 87 -10.15 15.72 -4.00
C ALA A 87 -9.40 15.83 -2.67
N LEU A 88 -8.05 15.79 -2.71
CA LEU A 88 -7.21 15.94 -1.52
C LEU A 88 -7.37 17.32 -0.88
N ALA A 89 -7.41 18.38 -1.67
CA ALA A 89 -7.61 19.75 -1.18
C ALA A 89 -9.01 19.98 -0.58
N ALA A 90 -10.03 19.30 -1.12
CA ALA A 90 -11.39 19.36 -0.62
C ALA A 90 -11.63 18.48 0.62
N LEU A 91 -10.74 17.52 0.89
CA LEU A 91 -10.91 16.54 1.96
C LEU A 91 -10.68 17.17 3.34
N LYS A 92 -11.76 17.28 4.13
CA LYS A 92 -11.72 17.75 5.51
C LYS A 92 -11.85 16.56 6.47
N CYS A 93 -10.73 16.10 7.01
CA CYS A 93 -10.75 15.15 8.12
C CYS A 93 -10.85 15.92 9.43
N GLN A 94 -11.85 15.57 10.25
CA GLN A 94 -12.08 16.09 11.59
C GLN A 94 -11.35 15.23 12.62
#